data_AF-A0A1X3CHR8-F1
#
_entry.id   AF-A0A1X3CHR8-F1
#
_cell.length_a   1.000
_cell.length_b   1.000
_cell.length_c   1.000
_cell.angle_alpha   90.00
_cell.angle_beta   90.00
_cell.angle_gamma   90.00
#
_symmetry.space_group_name_H-M   'P 1'
#
loop_
_entity.id
_entity.type
_entity.pdbx_description
1 polymer ?
#
loop_
_entity_poly.entity_id
_entity_poly.type
_entity_poly.pdbx_seq_one_letter_code
_entity_poly.pdbx_strand_id
1 'polypeptide(L)' 'MQINLNNMLKHWKLYLVLIFVFQAVSSLLFYLLNMQDIQIGSLTLKSDSLALSMGGGVACIVFLLFLKYKE' A
#
# COMPACT_ATOMS: atom_id res chain seq x y z
N MET A 1 -21.71 -7.66 -1.14
CA MET A 1 -20.75 -7.28 -2.21
C MET A 1 -19.72 -8.39 -2.33
N GLN A 2 -19.92 -9.33 -3.25
CA GLN A 2 -18.99 -10.44 -3.42
C GLN A 2 -17.83 -9.94 -4.28
N ILE A 3 -16.64 -9.84 -3.70
CA ILE A 3 -15.43 -9.53 -4.46
C ILE A 3 -15.20 -10.71 -5.41
N ASN A 4 -15.49 -10.49 -6.69
CA ASN A 4 -15.30 -11.52 -7.69
C ASN A 4 -13.78 -11.67 -7.96
N LEU A 5 -13.23 -12.80 -7.52
CA LEU A 5 -11.82 -13.15 -7.65
C LEU A 5 -11.35 -13.13 -9.11
N ASN A 6 -12.26 -13.43 -10.05
CA ASN A 6 -12.00 -13.36 -11.49
C ASN A 6 -11.86 -11.90 -11.97
N ASN A 7 -12.61 -10.97 -11.38
CA ASN A 7 -12.51 -9.54 -11.70
C ASN A 7 -11.24 -8.92 -11.09
N MET A 8 -10.82 -9.37 -9.90
CA MET A 8 -9.50 -9.05 -9.33
C MET A 8 -8.37 -9.54 -10.23
N LEU A 9 -8.42 -10.81 -10.66
CA LEU A 9 -7.44 -11.39 -11.57
C LEU A 9 -7.41 -10.71 -12.94
N LYS A 10 -8.52 -10.10 -13.40
CA LYS A 10 -8.52 -9.31 -14.64
C LYS A 10 -7.78 -7.96 -14.49
N HIS A 11 -7.80 -7.38 -13.29
CA HIS A 11 -7.21 -6.07 -13.00
C HIS A 11 -5.88 -6.15 -12.22
N TRP A 12 -5.26 -7.33 -12.14
CA TRP A 12 -4.00 -7.55 -11.43
C TRP A 12 -2.86 -6.59 -11.86
N LYS A 13 -2.79 -6.24 -13.15
CA LYS A 13 -1.80 -5.26 -13.65
C LYS A 13 -2.02 -3.88 -13.03
N LEU A 14 -3.27 -3.45 -12.91
CA LEU A 14 -3.62 -2.18 -12.27
C LEU A 14 -3.24 -2.20 -10.79
N TYR A 15 -3.49 -3.32 -10.11
CA TYR A 15 -3.09 -3.50 -8.71
C TYR A 15 -1.57 -3.39 -8.53
N LEU A 16 -0.78 -4.04 -9.38
CA LEU A 16 0.69 -3.94 -9.33
C LEU A 16 1.18 -2.51 -9.54
N VAL A 17 0.62 -1.80 -10.53
CA VAL A 17 0.98 -0.40 -10.79
C VAL A 17 0.64 0.48 -9.57
N LEU A 18 -0.54 0.28 -8.97
CA LEU A 18 -0.93 1.00 -7.76
C LEU A 18 0.04 0.74 -6.61
N ILE A 19 0.43 -0.52 -6.37
CA ILE A 19 1.41 -0.84 -5.34
C ILE A 19 2.72 -0.09 -5.58
N PHE A 20 3.30 -0.18 -6.78
CA PHE A 20 4.57 0.48 -7.07
C PHE A 20 4.51 2.00 -6.87
N VAL A 21 3.43 2.65 -7.34
CA VAL A 21 3.26 4.10 -7.22
C VAL A 21 3.09 4.51 -5.76
N PHE A 22 2.13 3.92 -5.03
CA PHE A 22 1.85 4.32 -3.65
C PHE A 22 2.96 3.92 -2.68
N GLN A 23 3.67 2.83 -2.93
CA GLN A 23 4.81 2.41 -2.13
C GLN A 23 6.00 3.36 -2.31
N ALA A 24 6.29 3.81 -3.54
CA ALA A 24 7.31 4.82 -3.80
C ALA A 24 6.93 6.18 -3.17
N VAL A 25 5.68 6.62 -3.32
CA VAL A 25 5.19 7.89 -2.74
C VAL A 25 5.23 7.85 -1.21
N SER A 26 4.82 6.75 -0.59
CA SER A 26 4.88 6.58 0.87
C SER A 26 6.31 6.61 1.40
N SER A 27 7.24 5.94 0.70
CA SER A 27 8.67 5.96 1.06
C SER A 27 9.27 7.36 0.94
N LEU A 28 8.93 8.08 -0.15
CA LEU A 28 9.35 9.47 -0.33
C LEU A 28 8.80 10.38 0.78
N LEU A 29 7.53 10.22 1.16
CA LEU A 29 6.92 10.97 2.26
C LEU A 29 7.61 10.70 3.60
N PHE A 30 7.90 9.44 3.93
CA PHE A 30 8.60 9.09 5.17
C PHE A 30 10.03 9.66 5.22
N TYR A 31 10.73 9.63 4.08
CA TYR A 31 12.03 10.27 3.94
C TYR A 31 11.96 11.79 4.14
N LEU A 32 10.99 12.47 3.50
CA LEU A 32 10.79 13.91 3.64
C LEU A 32 10.40 14.33 5.06
N LEU A 33 9.62 13.49 5.75
CA LEU A 33 9.19 13.73 7.14
C LEU A 33 10.26 13.32 8.17
N ASN A 34 11.39 12.78 7.71
CA ASN A 34 12.48 12.29 8.55
C ASN A 34 11.97 11.36 9.68
N MET A 35 11.03 10.48 9.33
CA MET A 35 10.42 9.53 10.26
C MET A 35 11.49 8.57 10.79
N GLN A 36 11.75 8.66 12.10
CA GLN A 36 12.70 7.78 12.77
C GLN A 36 12.10 6.41 13.05
N ASP A 37 12.98 5.41 13.22
CA ASP A 37 12.60 4.07 13.63
C ASP A 37 11.91 4.11 15.01
N ILE A 38 10.81 3.38 15.14
CA ILE A 38 10.06 3.29 16.40
C ILE A 38 10.61 2.09 17.18
N GLN A 39 11.27 2.34 18.31
CA GLN A 39 11.68 1.28 19.23
C GLN A 39 10.66 1.10 20.35
N ILE A 40 10.18 -0.14 20.53
CA ILE A 40 9.32 -0.56 21.64
C ILE A 40 10.01 -1.76 22.30
N GLY A 41 10.77 -1.51 23.38
CA GLY A 41 11.56 -2.54 24.06
C GLY A 41 12.66 -3.09 23.15
N SER A 42 12.67 -4.42 22.92
CA SER A 42 13.59 -5.07 21.97
C SER A 42 13.09 -5.08 20.53
N LEU A 43 11.85 -4.64 20.27
CA LEU A 43 11.25 -4.63 18.94
C LEU A 43 11.52 -3.28 18.28
N THR A 44 12.25 -3.30 17.16
CA THR A 44 12.49 -2.11 16.32
C THR A 44 11.61 -2.17 15.09
N LEU A 45 10.64 -1.26 15.01
CA LEU A 45 9.84 -1.04 13.81
C LEU A 45 10.59 -0.05 12.92
N LYS A 46 11.19 -0.60 11.86
CA LYS A 46 11.89 0.20 10.86
C LYS A 46 10.91 1.09 10.11
N SER A 47 11.25 2.36 9.97
CA SER A 47 10.47 3.35 9.24
C SER A 47 10.30 2.95 7.77
N ASP A 48 11.30 2.31 7.17
CA ASP A 48 11.21 1.73 5.82
C ASP A 48 10.09 0.69 5.71
N SER A 49 10.04 -0.26 6.64
CA SER A 49 9.00 -1.32 6.64
C SER A 49 7.60 -0.72 6.87
N LEU A 50 7.50 0.31 7.71
CA LEU A 50 6.26 1.05 7.93
C LEU A 50 5.84 1.81 6.66
N ALA A 51 6.75 2.49 5.99
CA ALA A 51 6.46 3.21 4.76
C ALA A 51 5.98 2.26 3.64
N LEU A 52 6.64 1.11 3.50
CA LEU A 52 6.27 0.09 2.52
C LEU A 52 4.89 -0.51 2.81
N SER A 53 4.60 -0.86 4.06
CA SER A 53 3.31 -1.41 4.46
C SER A 53 2.17 -0.40 4.33
N MET A 54 2.42 0.88 4.67
CA MET A 54 1.43 1.95 4.53
C MET A 54 1.11 2.23 3.06
N GLY A 55 2.12 2.31 2.19
CA GLY A 55 1.92 2.48 0.74
C GLY A 55 1.17 1.32 0.11
N GLY A 56 1.52 0.08 0.46
CA GLY A 56 0.80 -1.11 0.01
C GLY A 56 -0.65 -1.16 0.50
N GLY A 57 -0.90 -0.77 1.75
CA GLY A 57 -2.25 -0.69 2.32
C GLY A 57 -3.14 0.32 1.58
N VAL A 58 -2.62 1.53 1.32
CA VAL A 58 -3.34 2.57 0.56
C VAL A 58 -3.62 2.08 -0.88
N ALA A 59 -2.64 1.48 -1.55
CA ALA A 59 -2.84 0.91 -2.89
C ALA A 59 -3.97 -0.12 -2.92
N CYS A 60 -4.05 -0.96 -1.88
CA CYS A 60 -5.07 -1.98 -1.75
C CYS A 60 -6.47 -1.38 -1.55
N ILE A 61 -6.61 -0.36 -0.70
CA ILE A 61 -7.88 0.37 -0.50
C ILE A 61 -8.33 1.02 -1.81
N VAL A 62 -7.44 1.72 -2.50
CA VAL A 62 -7.74 2.37 -3.79
C VAL A 62 -8.15 1.34 -4.84
N PHE A 63 -7.48 0.19 -4.89
CA PHE A 63 -7.82 -0.90 -5.80
C PHE A 63 -9.21 -1.49 -5.51
N LEU A 64 -9.55 -1.72 -4.25
CA LEU A 64 -10.87 -2.20 -3.85
C LEU A 64 -11.98 -1.20 -4.20
N LEU A 65 -11.73 0.10 -4.00
CA LEU A 65 -12.64 1.16 -4.44
C LEU A 65 -12.81 1.14 -5.96
N PHE A 66 -11.72 1.01 -6.72
CA PHE A 66 -11.79 0.94 -8.17
C PHE A 66 -12.62 -0.25 -8.66
N LEU A 67 -12.46 -1.42 -8.05
CA LEU A 67 -13.29 -2.59 -8.37
C LEU A 67 -14.77 -2.33 -8.03
N LYS A 68 -15.06 -1.63 -6.94
CA LYS A 68 -16.42 -1.26 -6.54
C LYS A 68 -17.12 -0.32 -7.53
N TYR A 69 -16.40 0.64 -8.11
CA TYR A 69 -16.98 1.63 -9.04
C TYR A 69 -17.06 1.15 -10.49
N LYS A 70 -16.43 0.01 -10.82
CA LYS A 70 -16.41 -0.54 -12.18
C LYS A 70 -17.40 -1.70 -12.38
N GLU A 71 -18.00 -2.21 -11.30
CA GLU A 71 -19.23 -3.03 -11.35
C GLU A 71 -20.46 -2.13 -11.49
#